data_AF-A0A0P6YQQ7-F1
#
_entry.id   AF-A0A0P6YQQ7-F1
#
_cell.length_a   1.000
_cell.length_b   1.000
_cell.length_c   1.000
_cell.angle_alpha   90.00
_cell.angle_beta   90.00
_cell.angle_gamma   90.00
#
_symmetry.space_group_name_H-M   'P 1'
#
loop_
_entity.id
_entity.type
_entity.pdbx_description
1 polymer ?
#
loop_
_entity_poly.entity_id
_entity_poly.type
_entity_poly.pdbx_seq_one_letter_code
_entity_poly.pdbx_strand_id
1 'polypeptide(L)'
;MEMLDYHTIIRSRCEELGLEYQYKNDLNGVSYRYSFLRRLTLIEQQTLPEYDCVTTATGELIPMTWAINLYYYNELWYAGAVYHEGGWGPGDFVKSFDSFEAAFACIIDHQMNWQGPPFRLKKDLDS
;
A
#
# COMPACT_ATOMS: atom_id res chain seq x y z
N MET A 1 -15.37 4.08 -27.20
CA MET A 1 -15.21 4.06 -25.73
C MET A 1 -13.72 4.01 -25.49
N GLU A 2 -13.11 5.14 -25.14
CA GLU A 2 -11.68 5.15 -24.76
C GLU A 2 -11.54 4.33 -23.48
N MET A 3 -10.65 3.34 -23.47
CA MET A 3 -10.32 2.66 -22.22
C MET A 3 -9.64 3.70 -21.32
N LEU A 4 -10.18 3.91 -20.11
CA LEU A 4 -9.49 4.70 -19.10
C LEU A 4 -8.11 4.07 -18.87
N ASP A 5 -7.06 4.85 -19.11
CA ASP A 5 -5.71 4.45 -18.77
C ASP A 5 -5.47 4.69 -17.27
N TYR A 6 -5.90 3.71 -16.45
CA TYR A 6 -5.71 3.76 -15.00
C TYR A 6 -4.24 3.89 -14.61
N HIS A 7 -3.29 3.40 -15.44
CA HIS A 7 -1.87 3.57 -15.15
C HIS A 7 -1.48 5.05 -15.18
N THR A 8 -1.93 5.79 -16.20
CA THR A 8 -1.70 7.23 -16.29
C THR A 8 -2.35 7.98 -15.13
N ILE A 9 -3.58 7.65 -14.77
CA ILE A 9 -4.30 8.32 -13.66
C ILE A 9 -3.58 8.11 -12.33
N ILE A 10 -3.19 6.86 -12.02
CA ILE A 10 -2.48 6.52 -10.79
C ILE A 10 -1.14 7.25 -10.74
N ARG A 11 -0.34 7.19 -11.80
CA ARG A 11 0.97 7.86 -11.86
C ARG A 11 0.83 9.35 -11.62
N SER A 12 -0.01 10.04 -12.40
CA SER A 12 -0.16 11.49 -12.30
C SER A 12 -0.60 11.92 -10.90
N ARG A 13 -1.52 11.17 -10.29
CA ARG A 13 -1.97 11.49 -8.94
C ARG A 13 -0.91 11.23 -7.86
N CYS A 14 -0.12 10.16 -8.00
CA CYS A 14 1.01 9.91 -7.11
C CYS A 14 2.08 11.00 -7.23
N GLU A 15 2.41 11.43 -8.45
CA GLU A 15 3.36 12.51 -8.70
C GLU A 15 2.88 13.84 -8.07
N GLU A 16 1.61 14.19 -8.23
CA GLU A 16 1.01 15.39 -7.61
C GLU A 16 1.08 15.39 -6.08
N LEU A 17 0.92 14.21 -5.46
CA LEU A 17 0.88 14.05 -4.01
C LEU A 17 2.23 13.68 -3.39
N GLY A 18 3.26 13.45 -4.21
CA GLY A 18 4.57 12.97 -3.75
C GLY A 18 4.49 11.56 -3.13
N LEU A 19 3.60 10.71 -3.62
CA LEU A 19 3.41 9.34 -3.12
C LEU A 19 4.30 8.35 -3.88
N GLU A 20 4.95 7.47 -3.13
CA GLU A 20 5.72 6.37 -3.68
C GLU A 20 4.80 5.19 -4.03
N TYR A 21 5.04 4.55 -5.18
CA TYR A 21 4.27 3.38 -5.59
C TYR A 21 5.10 2.42 -6.45
N GLN A 22 4.65 1.17 -6.52
CA GLN A 22 5.20 0.12 -7.36
C GLN A 22 4.08 -0.61 -8.10
N TYR A 23 4.31 -0.90 -9.38
CA TYR A 23 3.44 -1.76 -10.16
C TYR A 23 3.94 -3.20 -10.11
N LYS A 24 3.04 -4.16 -9.82
CA LYS A 24 3.35 -5.59 -9.70
C LYS A 24 2.56 -6.40 -10.74
N ASN A 25 3.22 -7.37 -11.38
CA ASN A 25 2.67 -8.19 -12.48
C ASN A 25 2.57 -9.69 -12.13
N ASP A 26 2.71 -10.04 -10.87
CA ASP A 26 3.08 -11.36 -10.38
C ASP A 26 1.90 -12.26 -9.96
N LEU A 27 0.65 -11.77 -10.02
CA LEU A 27 -0.53 -12.51 -9.56
C LEU A 27 -1.50 -12.82 -10.70
N ASN A 28 -1.65 -14.12 -11.00
CA ASN A 28 -2.55 -14.61 -12.04
C ASN A 28 -3.99 -14.13 -11.80
N GLY A 29 -4.59 -13.54 -12.84
CA GLY A 29 -5.97 -13.06 -12.80
C GLY A 29 -6.16 -11.68 -12.17
N VAL A 30 -5.12 -11.08 -11.60
CA VAL A 30 -5.16 -9.73 -11.02
C VAL A 30 -4.67 -8.72 -12.06
N SER A 31 -5.45 -7.65 -12.26
CA SER A 31 -5.06 -6.51 -13.11
C SER A 31 -4.77 -5.28 -12.25
N TYR A 32 -3.96 -4.33 -12.77
CA TYR A 32 -3.68 -3.05 -12.11
C TYR A 32 -3.20 -3.19 -10.66
N ARG A 33 -2.33 -4.16 -10.36
CA ARG A 33 -1.80 -4.32 -9.00
C ARG A 33 -0.75 -3.26 -8.70
N TYR A 34 -1.11 -2.33 -7.84
CA TYR A 34 -0.26 -1.23 -7.38
C TYR A 34 -0.04 -1.34 -5.88
N SER A 35 1.20 -1.32 -5.44
CA SER A 35 1.58 -1.18 -4.04
C SER A 35 1.96 0.28 -3.78
N PHE A 36 1.20 0.98 -2.97
CA PHE A 36 1.48 2.33 -2.51
C PHE A 36 2.35 2.25 -1.27
N LEU A 37 3.55 2.80 -1.37
CA LEU A 37 4.60 2.69 -0.36
C LEU A 37 4.63 3.94 0.49
N ARG A 38 4.83 3.77 1.79
CA ARG A 38 5.06 4.88 2.72
C ARG A 38 6.40 4.72 3.39
N ARG A 39 7.25 5.73 3.24
CA ARG A 39 8.53 5.81 3.95
C ARG A 39 8.28 5.95 5.45
N LEU A 40 8.98 5.16 6.26
CA LEU A 40 9.01 5.35 7.71
C LEU A 40 9.78 6.61 8.07
N THR A 41 9.24 7.39 8.99
CA THR A 41 9.98 8.46 9.67
C THR A 41 11.11 7.87 10.54
N LEU A 42 12.09 8.70 10.91
CA LEU A 42 13.18 8.27 11.79
C LEU A 42 12.67 7.77 13.15
N ILE A 43 11.63 8.42 13.70
CA ILE A 43 11.02 8.01 14.96
C ILE A 43 10.41 6.61 14.81
N GLU A 44 9.65 6.39 13.74
CA GLU A 44 9.04 5.08 13.48
C GLU A 44 10.11 3.99 13.34
N GLN A 45 11.18 4.24 12.58
CA GLN A 45 12.30 3.30 12.45
C GLN A 45 12.96 2.96 13.79
N GLN A 46 13.01 3.90 14.74
CA GLN A 46 13.58 3.69 16.07
C GLN A 46 12.63 2.95 17.02
N THR A 47 11.32 3.09 16.81
CA THR A 47 10.29 2.50 17.68
C THR A 47 9.78 1.14 17.21
N LEU A 48 9.88 0.88 15.91
CA LEU A 48 9.43 -0.37 15.33
C LEU A 48 10.47 -1.47 15.58
N PRO A 49 10.05 -2.62 16.14
CA PRO A 49 10.98 -3.71 16.41
C PRO A 49 11.56 -4.29 15.11
N GLU A 50 10.77 -4.29 14.03
CA GLU A 50 11.13 -4.83 12.71
C GLU A 50 10.45 -4.00 11.61
N TYR A 51 11.16 -3.78 10.50
CA TYR A 51 10.65 -3.19 9.27
C TYR A 51 11.46 -3.70 8.07
N ASP A 52 10.83 -3.71 6.90
CA ASP A 52 11.47 -4.09 5.65
C ASP A 52 12.00 -2.87 4.90
N CYS A 53 12.84 -3.12 3.90
CA CYS A 53 13.31 -2.11 2.98
C CYS A 53 12.91 -2.49 1.56
N VAL A 54 12.35 -1.55 0.81
CA VAL A 54 11.91 -1.77 -0.58
C VAL A 54 12.57 -0.76 -1.50
N THR A 55 13.01 -1.22 -2.67
CA THR A 55 13.61 -0.37 -3.70
C THR A 55 12.52 0.35 -4.50
N THR A 56 12.46 1.67 -4.46
CA THR A 56 11.51 2.48 -5.24
C THR A 56 11.77 2.38 -6.74
N ALA A 57 10.86 2.93 -7.56
CA ALA A 57 11.03 3.02 -9.00
C ALA A 57 12.28 3.83 -9.42
N THR A 58 12.77 4.73 -8.55
CA THR A 58 13.98 5.54 -8.77
C THR A 58 15.26 4.82 -8.36
N GLY A 59 15.17 3.61 -7.80
CA GLY A 59 16.31 2.83 -7.31
C GLY A 59 16.72 3.15 -5.88
N GLU A 60 15.99 4.01 -5.18
CA GLU A 60 16.26 4.33 -3.77
C GLU A 60 15.72 3.22 -2.87
N LEU A 61 16.51 2.80 -1.87
CA LEU A 61 16.04 1.87 -0.85
C LEU A 61 15.32 2.65 0.26
N ILE A 62 14.03 2.39 0.45
CA ILE A 62 13.22 3.04 1.47
C ILE A 62 12.80 2.08 2.59
N PRO A 63 12.95 2.45 3.87
CA PRO A 63 12.43 1.67 4.98
C PRO A 63 10.91 1.82 5.03
N MET A 64 10.21 0.69 5.14
CA MET A 64 8.75 0.62 5.17
C MET A 64 8.29 -0.55 6.04
N THR A 65 7.12 -0.40 6.66
CA THR A 65 6.45 -1.53 7.29
C THR A 65 5.44 -2.17 6.35
N TRP A 66 4.58 -1.37 5.71
CA TRP A 66 3.38 -1.85 5.00
C TRP A 66 3.27 -1.22 3.61
N ALA A 67 2.63 -1.95 2.70
CA ALA A 67 2.15 -1.40 1.44
C ALA A 67 0.62 -1.47 1.42
N ILE A 68 -0.01 -0.40 0.94
CA ILE A 68 -1.44 -0.45 0.63
C ILE A 68 -1.57 -0.79 -0.84
N ASN A 69 -2.29 -1.85 -1.15
CA ASN A 69 -2.43 -2.37 -2.49
C ASN A 69 -3.76 -1.93 -3.10
N LEU A 70 -3.71 -1.41 -4.32
CA LEU A 70 -4.86 -1.30 -5.21
C LEU A 70 -4.76 -2.41 -6.24
N TYR A 71 -5.84 -3.13 -6.49
CA TYR A 71 -5.87 -4.10 -7.58
C TYR A 71 -7.30 -4.37 -8.06
N TYR A 72 -7.42 -4.86 -9.29
CA TYR A 72 -8.69 -5.25 -9.90
C TYR A 72 -8.74 -6.77 -10.06
N TYR A 73 -9.81 -7.37 -9.55
CA TYR A 73 -10.01 -8.83 -9.56
C TYR A 73 -11.51 -9.14 -9.54
N ASN A 74 -11.95 -10.14 -10.32
CA ASN A 74 -13.36 -10.57 -10.37
C ASN A 74 -14.37 -9.41 -10.45
N GLU A 75 -14.13 -8.49 -11.40
CA GLU A 75 -15.01 -7.34 -11.67
C GLU A 75 -15.10 -6.27 -10.56
N LEU A 76 -14.28 -6.39 -9.52
CA LEU A 76 -14.24 -5.47 -8.40
C LEU A 76 -12.85 -4.86 -8.23
N TRP A 77 -12.83 -3.63 -7.71
CA TRP A 77 -11.62 -2.99 -7.24
C TRP A 77 -11.41 -3.30 -5.76
N TYR A 78 -10.15 -3.50 -5.37
CA TYR A 78 -9.78 -3.78 -4.00
C TYR A 78 -8.74 -2.78 -3.54
N ALA A 79 -8.94 -2.26 -2.32
CA ALA A 79 -7.92 -1.56 -1.56
C ALA A 79 -7.60 -2.40 -0.32
N GLY A 80 -6.33 -2.68 -0.06
CA GLY A 80 -5.96 -3.42 1.13
C GLY A 80 -4.56 -3.12 1.65
N ALA A 81 -4.46 -2.92 2.96
CA ALA A 81 -3.18 -2.84 3.66
C ALA A 81 -2.85 -4.23 4.20
N VAL A 82 -1.62 -4.68 3.95
CA VAL A 82 -1.10 -5.93 4.53
C VAL A 82 0.21 -5.63 5.26
N TYR A 83 0.27 -6.05 6.51
CA TYR A 83 1.42 -6.07 7.38
C TYR A 83 2.38 -7.10 6.79
N HIS A 84 3.43 -6.64 6.10
CA HIS A 84 4.47 -7.45 5.44
C HIS A 84 3.99 -8.47 4.37
N GLU A 85 4.87 -8.78 3.39
CA GLU A 85 4.61 -9.85 2.43
C GLU A 85 4.78 -11.21 3.12
N GLY A 86 3.73 -11.71 3.79
CA GLY A 86 3.76 -13.07 4.35
C GLY A 86 2.87 -13.33 5.57
N GLY A 87 2.16 -12.33 6.09
CA GLY A 87 1.34 -12.49 7.30
C GLY A 87 0.19 -11.48 7.36
N TRP A 88 -0.76 -11.73 8.27
CA TRP A 88 -1.80 -10.77 8.64
C TRP A 88 -1.44 -10.16 9.99
N GLY A 89 -1.37 -8.84 10.06
CA GLY A 89 -1.06 -8.08 11.28
C GLY A 89 -2.21 -7.19 11.77
N PRO A 90 -2.02 -6.55 12.94
CA PRO A 90 -2.97 -5.57 13.46
C PRO A 90 -3.08 -4.38 12.50
N GLY A 91 -4.30 -4.09 12.01
CA GLY A 91 -4.54 -2.99 11.06
C GLY A 91 -4.62 -3.43 9.60
N ASP A 92 -4.46 -4.71 9.32
CA ASP A 92 -4.67 -5.25 7.97
C ASP A 92 -6.13 -5.23 7.58
N PHE A 93 -6.36 -4.89 6.32
CA PHE A 93 -7.69 -4.92 5.76
C PHE A 93 -7.62 -5.20 4.27
N VAL A 94 -8.72 -5.76 3.77
CA VAL A 94 -9.03 -5.79 2.34
C VAL A 94 -10.47 -5.36 2.20
N LYS A 95 -10.71 -4.33 1.39
CA LYS A 95 -12.04 -3.80 1.11
C LYS A 95 -12.26 -3.77 -0.40
N SER A 96 -13.43 -4.24 -0.82
CA SER A 96 -13.88 -4.20 -2.21
C SER A 96 -14.68 -2.93 -2.50
N PHE A 97 -14.64 -2.49 -3.75
CA PHE A 97 -15.30 -1.31 -4.28
C PHE A 97 -15.81 -1.60 -5.69
N ASP A 98 -16.97 -1.04 -6.02
CA ASP A 98 -17.58 -1.16 -7.34
C ASP A 98 -16.95 -0.21 -8.38
N SER A 99 -16.07 0.71 -7.96
CA SER A 99 -15.38 1.65 -8.86
C SER A 99 -13.93 1.89 -8.49
N PHE A 100 -13.14 2.22 -9.52
CA PHE A 100 -11.73 2.60 -9.39
C PHE A 100 -11.59 3.83 -8.49
N GLU A 101 -12.43 4.86 -8.70
CA GLU A 101 -12.35 6.13 -7.99
C GLU A 101 -12.56 5.96 -6.49
N ALA A 102 -13.51 5.10 -6.09
CA ALA A 102 -13.80 4.84 -4.68
C ALA A 102 -12.66 4.06 -4.01
N ALA A 103 -12.13 3.04 -4.70
CA ALA A 103 -10.98 2.29 -4.22
C ALA A 103 -9.75 3.19 -4.09
N PHE A 104 -9.47 4.00 -5.11
CA PHE A 104 -8.31 4.87 -5.13
C PHE A 104 -8.41 5.99 -4.10
N ALA A 105 -9.58 6.60 -3.91
CA ALA A 105 -9.81 7.55 -2.82
C ALA A 105 -9.54 6.93 -1.44
N CYS A 106 -9.94 5.66 -1.23
CA CYS A 106 -9.65 4.93 0.00
C CYS A 106 -8.14 4.73 0.21
N ILE A 107 -7.37 4.42 -0.84
CA ILE A 107 -5.91 4.33 -0.79
C ILE A 107 -5.30 5.66 -0.35
N ILE A 108 -5.67 6.76 -1.02
CA ILE A 108 -5.11 8.08 -0.76
C ILE A 108 -5.45 8.54 0.67
N ASP A 109 -6.71 8.38 1.07
CA ASP A 109 -7.15 8.72 2.44
C ASP A 109 -6.34 7.95 3.49
N HIS A 110 -6.16 6.63 3.30
CA HIS A 110 -5.34 5.84 4.20
C HIS A 110 -3.88 6.28 4.20
N GLN A 111 -3.27 6.53 3.04
CA GLN A 111 -1.86 6.98 2.96
C GLN A 111 -1.65 8.32 3.69
N MET A 112 -2.58 9.26 3.52
CA MET A 112 -2.45 10.63 4.05
C MET A 112 -2.81 10.75 5.53
N ASN A 113 -3.79 9.98 5.99
CA ASN A 113 -4.30 10.03 7.37
C ASN A 113 -3.76 8.89 8.24
N TRP A 114 -2.81 8.11 7.74
CA TRP A 114 -2.20 7.01 8.49
C TRP A 114 -1.54 7.50 9.77
N GLN A 115 -1.96 6.96 10.92
CA GLN A 115 -1.37 7.28 12.22
C GLN A 115 -0.32 6.26 12.68
N GLY A 116 0.11 5.36 11.80
CA GLY A 116 0.99 4.25 12.15
C GLY A 116 0.21 2.98 12.52
N PRO A 117 0.89 1.82 12.54
CA PRO A 117 0.36 0.63 13.21
C PRO A 117 -0.12 0.99 14.62
N PRO A 118 -1.24 0.43 15.13
CA PRO A 118 -1.37 0.25 16.57
C PRO A 118 -0.28 -0.76 16.96
N PHE A 119 0.90 -0.28 17.34
CA PHE A 119 2.04 -1.15 17.63
C PHE A 119 1.64 -2.18 18.69
N ARG A 120 1.79 -3.47 18.39
CA ARG A 120 2.06 -4.46 19.43
C ARG A 120 3.57 -4.46 19.62
N LEU A 121 4.01 -4.15 20.83
CA LEU A 121 5.42 -4.30 21.18
C LEU A 121 5.75 -5.80 21.15
N LYS A 122 7.00 -6.19 20.86
CA LYS A 122 7.43 -7.60 20.82
C LYS A 122 6.98 -8.41 22.06
N LYS A 123 6.91 -7.76 23.23
CA LYS A 123 6.38 -8.32 24.48
C LYS A 123 4.91 -8.81 24.41
N ASP A 124 4.11 -8.22 23.52
CA ASP A 124 2.69 -8.51 23.34
C ASP A 124 2.46 -9.68 22.34
N LEU A 125 3.53 -10.22 21.76
CA LEU A 125 3.53 -11.44 20.92
C LEU A 125 4.00 -12.68 21.69
N ASP A 126 4.76 -12.48 22.78
CA ASP A 126 5.31 -13.54 23.63
C ASP A 126 4.47 -13.78 24.92
N SER A 127 3.28 -13.18 25.03
CA SER A 127 2.32 -13.33 26.16
C SER A 127 1.03 -14.01 25.75
#